data_AF-A0A544YYH9-F1
#
_entry.id   AF-A0A544YYH9-F1
#
_cell.length_a   1.000
_cell.length_b   1.000
_cell.length_c   1.000
_cell.angle_alpha   90.00
_cell.angle_beta   90.00
_cell.angle_gamma   90.00
#
_symmetry.space_group_name_H-M   'P 1'
#
loop_
_entity.id
_entity.type
_entity.pdbx_description
1 polymer ?
#
loop_
_entity_poly.entity_id
_entity_poly.type
_entity_poly.pdbx_seq_one_letter_code
_entity_poly.pdbx_strand_id
1 'polypeptide(L)'
;MSTIEDRLRDAMAARARTVPDDGLAHALPAPRRTRPRGLAIAAAALAMAATTVGVARFAQPSPDPREVSLAVMSLSGAAASYDGVDVSVYLCVDDSAFEECKGGGATDREKANIERVLQARPDVQTIVFEDQRTAFEKFRRFETNPLLLKVTTLEDMPESFRLKVAPAADPLAVAGAASELPGVSVVVAEGCLIDNLSRQGESSRQCSFPGRGR
;
A
#
# COMPACT_ATOMS: atom_id res chain seq x y z
N MET A 1 16.87 3.48 39.58
CA MET A 1 17.70 3.87 38.41
C MET A 1 17.48 2.82 37.33
N SER A 2 17.13 3.24 36.12
CA SER A 2 16.46 2.40 35.11
C SER A 2 17.47 1.60 34.26
N THR A 3 17.24 0.29 34.13
CA THR A 3 18.05 -0.68 33.37
C THR A 3 18.20 -0.35 31.87
N ILE A 4 17.36 0.56 31.35
CA ILE A 4 17.39 1.02 29.96
C ILE A 4 18.59 1.95 29.71
N GLU A 5 18.93 2.80 30.67
CA GLU A 5 20.01 3.78 30.52
C GLU A 5 21.38 3.10 30.49
N ASP A 6 21.55 2.05 31.32
CA ASP A 6 22.77 1.24 31.35
C ASP A 6 22.96 0.46 30.04
N ARG A 7 21.88 -0.08 29.46
CA ARG A 7 21.93 -0.74 28.15
C ARG A 7 22.30 0.22 27.02
N LEU A 8 21.80 1.45 27.04
CA LEU A 8 22.20 2.46 26.05
C LEU A 8 23.68 2.82 26.20
N ARG A 9 24.16 2.99 27.43
CA ARG A 9 25.56 3.32 27.71
C ARG A 9 26.50 2.21 27.25
N ASP A 10 26.14 0.95 27.50
CA ASP A 10 26.92 -0.21 27.02
C ASP A 10 26.92 -0.33 25.49
N ALA A 11 25.77 -0.09 24.84
CA ALA A 11 25.68 -0.12 23.38
C ALA A 11 26.54 0.97 22.72
N MET A 12 26.64 2.15 23.33
CA MET A 12 27.51 3.22 22.84
C MET A 12 29.00 2.91 23.11
N ALA A 13 29.32 2.33 24.27
CA ALA A 13 30.69 1.94 24.61
C ALA A 13 31.23 0.81 23.72
N ALA A 14 30.37 -0.10 23.25
CA ALA A 14 30.76 -1.17 22.34
C ALA A 14 31.21 -0.65 20.96
N ARG A 15 30.57 0.41 20.45
CA ARG A 15 30.95 1.03 19.16
C ARG A 15 32.29 1.76 19.23
N ALA A 16 32.60 2.39 20.37
CA ALA A 16 33.87 3.09 20.57
C ALA A 16 35.09 2.15 20.52
N ARG A 17 34.94 0.87 20.90
CA ARG A 17 36.06 -0.10 20.92
C ARG A 17 36.39 -0.70 19.54
N THR A 18 35.59 -0.43 18.51
CA THR A 18 35.81 -0.95 17.15
C THR A 18 36.61 -0.02 16.26
N VAL A 19 37.00 1.15 16.75
CA VAL A 19 37.89 2.07 16.04
C VAL A 19 39.33 1.75 16.42
N PRO A 20 40.18 1.29 15.48
CA PRO A 20 41.60 1.09 15.77
C PRO A 20 42.25 2.43 16.11
N ASP A 21 42.98 2.48 17.22
CA ASP A 21 43.76 3.65 17.63
C ASP A 21 45.07 3.65 16.83
N ASP A 22 45.12 4.44 15.76
CA ASP A 22 46.24 4.53 14.82
C ASP A 22 47.26 5.63 15.21
N GLY A 23 47.11 6.22 16.41
CA GLY A 23 48.06 7.20 16.96
C GLY A 23 48.18 8.50 16.17
N LEU A 24 47.28 8.73 15.21
CA LEU A 24 47.20 9.95 14.40
C LEU A 24 46.14 10.89 14.98
N ALA A 25 46.51 12.14 15.25
CA ALA A 25 45.55 13.16 15.62
C ALA A 25 44.64 13.49 14.42
N HIS A 26 43.44 12.93 14.38
CA HIS A 26 42.41 13.34 13.42
C HIS A 26 41.87 14.72 13.80
N ALA A 27 42.42 15.77 13.17
CA ALA A 27 41.88 17.12 13.28
C ALA A 27 40.48 17.18 12.63
N LEU A 28 39.49 17.67 13.38
CA LEU A 28 38.17 17.99 12.87
C LEU A 28 38.28 19.03 11.72
N PRO A 29 37.53 18.89 10.62
CA PRO A 29 37.53 19.91 9.57
C PRO A 29 36.96 21.23 10.11
N ALA A 30 37.70 22.33 9.93
CA ALA A 30 37.33 23.65 10.41
C ALA A 30 36.14 24.25 9.63
N PRO A 31 35.28 25.06 10.27
CA PRO A 31 34.15 25.71 9.61
C PRO A 31 34.63 26.78 8.60
N ARG A 32 34.12 26.74 7.37
CA ARG A 32 34.33 27.78 6.36
C ARG A 32 33.69 29.10 6.79
N ARG A 33 34.51 30.07 7.20
CA ARG A 33 34.09 31.47 7.43
C ARG A 33 34.04 32.24 6.10
N THR A 34 32.85 32.61 5.63
CA THR A 34 32.69 33.67 4.62
C THR A 34 32.91 35.04 5.28
N ARG A 35 33.92 35.78 4.81
CA ARG A 35 34.30 37.12 5.32
C ARG A 35 33.18 38.16 5.07
N PRO A 36 32.90 39.09 6.00
CA PRO A 36 32.02 40.22 5.73
C PRO A 36 32.80 41.29 4.94
N ARG A 37 32.23 41.77 3.83
CA ARG A 37 32.67 43.03 3.20
C ARG A 37 31.86 44.16 3.84
N GLY A 38 32.58 45.21 4.25
CA GLY A 38 32.03 46.33 5.03
C GLY A 38 30.89 47.07 4.34
N LEU A 39 29.91 47.48 5.13
CA LEU A 39 28.84 48.39 4.77
C LEU A 39 29.12 49.75 5.40
N ALA A 40 29.42 50.74 4.56
CA ALA A 40 29.22 52.14 4.91
C ALA A 40 27.73 52.47 4.74
N ILE A 41 27.20 53.22 5.70
CA ILE A 41 25.78 53.54 5.90
C ILE A 41 25.28 54.52 4.84
N ALA A 42 24.10 54.27 4.27
CA ALA A 42 23.24 55.32 3.72
C ALA A 42 21.76 54.97 3.99
N ALA A 43 21.01 56.00 4.37
CA ALA A 43 19.73 55.94 5.06
C ALA A 43 18.51 55.62 4.16
N ALA A 44 17.43 55.27 4.87
CA ALA A 44 16.01 55.45 4.53
C ALA A 44 15.40 54.56 3.41
N ALA A 45 14.60 53.58 3.83
CA ALA A 45 13.13 53.63 3.72
C ALA A 45 12.52 52.40 4.41
N LEU A 46 11.58 52.62 5.33
CA LEU A 46 10.68 51.58 5.83
C LEU A 46 9.80 51.10 4.67
N ALA A 47 10.19 50.01 4.00
CA ALA A 47 9.28 49.26 3.15
C ALA A 47 8.51 48.28 4.04
N MET A 48 7.29 48.67 4.38
CA MET A 48 6.28 47.81 4.99
C MET A 48 6.24 46.47 4.23
N ALA A 49 6.62 45.37 4.89
CA ALA A 49 6.42 44.03 4.35
C ALA A 49 4.92 43.66 4.44
N ALA A 50 4.12 44.27 3.58
CA ALA A 50 2.84 43.74 3.17
C ALA A 50 3.09 42.92 1.90
N THR A 51 3.29 41.61 2.03
CA THR A 51 3.22 40.69 0.89
C THR A 51 2.35 39.49 1.21
N THR A 52 1.07 39.73 0.94
CA THR A 52 0.09 38.81 0.34
C THR A 52 -0.20 37.52 1.09
N VAL A 53 -1.39 37.49 1.69
CA VAL A 53 -2.29 36.32 1.68
C VAL A 53 -2.58 35.99 0.20
N GLY A 54 -1.59 35.44 -0.48
CA GLY A 54 -1.77 34.81 -1.77
C GLY A 54 -2.40 33.47 -1.47
N VAL A 55 -3.72 33.37 -1.63
CA VAL A 55 -4.40 32.09 -1.76
C VAL A 55 -3.96 31.52 -3.11
N ALA A 56 -2.69 31.11 -3.20
CA ALA A 56 -2.29 30.15 -4.20
C ALA A 56 -3.14 28.93 -3.86
N ARG A 57 -4.23 28.75 -4.61
CA ARG A 57 -4.79 27.44 -4.81
C ARG A 57 -3.63 26.64 -5.37
N PHE A 58 -2.88 25.98 -4.49
CA PHE A 58 -2.09 24.84 -4.86
C PHE A 58 -3.09 23.95 -5.57
N ALA A 59 -3.04 23.94 -6.91
CA ALA A 59 -3.65 22.90 -7.68
C ALA A 59 -2.98 21.64 -7.15
N GLN A 60 -3.67 20.97 -6.22
CA GLN A 60 -3.24 19.67 -5.75
C GLN A 60 -3.09 18.84 -7.03
N PRO A 61 -1.90 18.28 -7.31
CA PRO A 61 -1.77 17.38 -8.45
C PRO A 61 -2.86 16.33 -8.31
N SER A 62 -3.62 16.11 -9.38
CA SER A 62 -4.59 15.01 -9.40
C SER A 62 -3.82 13.73 -9.06
N PRO A 63 -4.31 12.92 -8.12
CA PRO A 63 -3.64 11.67 -7.77
C PRO A 63 -3.47 10.83 -9.04
N ASP A 64 -2.33 10.16 -9.17
CA ASP A 64 -2.09 9.26 -10.29
C ASP A 64 -3.14 8.13 -10.26
N PRO A 65 -3.73 7.75 -11.40
CA PRO A 65 -4.76 6.69 -11.46
C PRO A 65 -4.32 5.39 -10.79
N ARG A 66 -3.01 5.10 -10.82
CA ARG A 66 -2.37 3.96 -10.16
C ARG A 66 -2.44 4.03 -8.63
N GLU A 67 -2.22 5.22 -8.07
CA GLU A 67 -2.33 5.44 -6.61
C GLU A 67 -3.78 5.36 -6.15
N VAL A 68 -4.70 5.88 -6.96
CA VAL A 68 -6.15 5.76 -6.70
C VAL A 68 -6.55 4.29 -6.75
N SER A 69 -6.15 3.54 -7.77
CA SER A 69 -6.44 2.10 -7.89
C SER A 69 -5.91 1.30 -6.69
N LEU A 70 -4.66 1.51 -6.28
CA LEU A 70 -4.08 0.85 -5.10
C LEU A 70 -4.82 1.20 -3.80
N ALA A 71 -5.14 2.48 -3.60
CA ALA A 71 -5.89 2.94 -2.45
C ALA A 71 -7.30 2.35 -2.43
N VAL A 72 -7.98 2.36 -3.58
CA VAL A 72 -9.32 1.80 -3.75
C VAL A 72 -9.29 0.30 -3.53
N MET A 73 -8.33 -0.46 -4.04
CA MET A 73 -8.23 -1.91 -3.80
C MET A 73 -7.97 -2.23 -2.31
N SER A 74 -7.13 -1.43 -1.65
CA SER A 74 -6.83 -1.60 -0.22
C SER A 74 -8.04 -1.28 0.67
N LEU A 75 -8.80 -0.26 0.30
CA LEU A 75 -9.97 0.21 1.07
C LEU A 75 -11.25 -0.53 0.71
N SER A 76 -11.38 -0.97 -0.54
CA SER A 76 -12.44 -1.89 -0.96
C SER A 76 -12.17 -3.32 -0.52
N GLY A 77 -10.93 -3.71 -0.21
CA GLY A 77 -10.64 -4.92 0.54
C GLY A 77 -11.18 -4.87 1.98
N ALA A 78 -11.15 -3.69 2.61
CA ALA A 78 -11.79 -3.46 3.91
C ALA A 78 -13.33 -3.31 3.80
N ALA A 79 -13.83 -2.64 2.74
CA ALA A 79 -15.27 -2.49 2.48
C ALA A 79 -15.92 -3.75 1.88
N ALA A 80 -15.14 -4.72 1.39
CA ALA A 80 -15.60 -6.04 0.94
C ALA A 80 -16.07 -6.94 2.10
N SER A 81 -15.82 -6.53 3.35
CA SER A 81 -16.27 -7.23 4.55
C SER A 81 -17.76 -7.03 4.87
N TYR A 82 -18.65 -7.03 3.88
CA TYR A 82 -20.10 -7.06 4.13
C TYR A 82 -20.80 -7.87 3.03
N ASP A 83 -21.14 -9.13 3.39
CA ASP A 83 -22.11 -10.08 2.77
C ASP A 83 -21.72 -11.57 2.98
N GLY A 84 -20.77 -11.86 3.88
CA GLY A 84 -20.32 -13.23 4.15
C GLY A 84 -19.55 -13.83 2.98
N VAL A 85 -18.64 -13.03 2.41
CA VAL A 85 -17.63 -13.44 1.44
C VAL A 85 -16.36 -13.77 2.21
N ASP A 86 -15.83 -14.97 2.01
CA ASP A 86 -14.65 -15.46 2.75
C ASP A 86 -13.35 -15.16 1.98
N VAL A 87 -13.42 -15.16 0.64
CA VAL A 87 -12.30 -14.86 -0.26
C VAL A 87 -12.76 -13.97 -1.42
N SER A 88 -11.99 -12.94 -1.73
CA SER A 88 -12.17 -12.06 -2.89
C SER A 88 -10.93 -12.13 -3.78
N VAL A 89 -11.11 -12.57 -5.02
CA VAL A 89 -10.06 -12.69 -6.03
C VAL A 89 -10.24 -11.54 -7.02
N TYR A 90 -9.38 -10.53 -6.91
CA TYR A 90 -9.40 -9.37 -7.81
C TYR A 90 -8.58 -9.66 -9.06
N LEU A 91 -9.05 -9.15 -10.20
CA LEU A 91 -8.42 -9.38 -11.48
C LEU A 91 -7.47 -8.24 -11.86
N CYS A 92 -6.53 -8.54 -12.75
CA CYS A 92 -5.67 -7.53 -13.36
C CYS A 92 -6.51 -6.56 -14.22
N VAL A 93 -6.12 -5.29 -14.18
CA VAL A 93 -6.62 -4.20 -15.04
C VAL A 93 -5.43 -3.61 -15.81
N ASP A 94 -5.68 -2.94 -16.94
CA ASP A 94 -4.63 -2.50 -17.87
C ASP A 94 -3.57 -1.59 -17.23
N ASP A 95 -3.97 -0.71 -16.30
CA ASP A 95 -3.09 0.23 -15.61
C ASP A 95 -2.68 -0.21 -14.20
N SER A 96 -2.77 -1.51 -13.93
CA SER A 96 -2.42 -2.08 -12.62
C SER A 96 -0.98 -1.78 -12.22
N ALA A 97 -0.77 -1.40 -10.94
CA ALA A 97 0.55 -1.20 -10.37
C ALA A 97 1.23 -2.51 -9.91
N PHE A 98 0.50 -3.64 -9.98
CA PHE A 98 0.95 -4.95 -9.52
C PHE A 98 1.90 -5.60 -10.55
N GLU A 99 2.93 -6.29 -10.06
CA GLU A 99 4.01 -6.86 -10.89
C GLU A 99 3.49 -8.01 -11.75
N GLU A 100 2.63 -8.83 -11.15
CA GLU A 100 1.88 -9.92 -11.75
C GLU A 100 0.97 -9.46 -12.90
N CYS A 101 0.59 -8.18 -12.93
CA CYS A 101 -0.29 -7.58 -13.94
C CYS A 101 0.45 -6.79 -15.02
N LYS A 102 1.79 -6.90 -15.12
CA LYS A 102 2.55 -6.27 -16.22
C LYS A 102 2.12 -6.70 -17.63
N GLY A 103 1.36 -7.79 -17.74
CA GLY A 103 0.74 -8.26 -18.98
C GLY A 103 -0.51 -7.48 -19.40
N GLY A 104 -1.01 -6.55 -18.58
CA GLY A 104 -2.26 -5.81 -18.80
C GLY A 104 -3.45 -6.44 -18.08
N GLY A 105 -4.65 -6.01 -18.47
CA GLY A 105 -5.91 -6.50 -17.91
C GLY A 105 -6.15 -7.98 -18.17
N ALA A 106 -6.90 -8.63 -17.27
CA ALA A 106 -7.23 -10.05 -17.39
C ALA A 106 -8.05 -10.31 -18.66
N THR A 107 -7.57 -11.23 -19.50
CA THR A 107 -8.26 -11.61 -20.74
C THR A 107 -9.50 -12.46 -20.46
N ASP A 108 -10.45 -12.50 -21.39
CA ASP A 108 -11.64 -13.37 -21.27
C ASP A 108 -11.28 -14.86 -21.09
N ARG A 109 -10.17 -15.28 -21.70
CA ARG A 109 -9.65 -16.64 -21.53
C ARG A 109 -9.13 -16.88 -20.12
N GLU A 110 -8.43 -15.92 -19.53
CA GLU A 110 -7.97 -16.00 -18.13
C GLU A 110 -9.15 -15.98 -17.17
N LYS A 111 -10.13 -15.09 -17.39
CA LYS A 111 -11.38 -15.05 -16.61
C LYS A 111 -12.11 -16.39 -16.61
N ALA A 112 -12.32 -16.99 -17.78
CA ALA A 112 -12.94 -18.30 -17.90
C ALA A 112 -12.09 -19.42 -17.28
N ASN A 113 -10.77 -19.29 -17.28
CA ASN A 113 -9.87 -20.21 -16.62
C ASN A 113 -9.96 -20.12 -15.09
N ILE A 114 -9.95 -18.90 -14.55
CA ILE A 114 -10.07 -18.63 -13.12
C ILE A 114 -11.39 -19.18 -12.61
N GLU A 115 -12.51 -18.81 -13.25
CA GLU A 115 -13.83 -19.30 -12.86
C GLU A 115 -13.89 -20.83 -12.81
N ARG A 116 -13.43 -21.50 -13.88
CA ARG A 116 -13.42 -22.95 -13.96
C ARG A 116 -12.57 -23.59 -12.87
N VAL A 117 -11.37 -23.06 -12.60
CA VAL A 117 -10.48 -23.61 -11.56
C VAL A 117 -11.10 -23.44 -10.19
N LEU A 118 -11.68 -22.27 -9.89
CA LEU A 118 -12.34 -22.01 -8.61
C LEU A 118 -13.58 -22.91 -8.43
N GLN A 119 -14.40 -23.09 -9.48
CA GLN A 119 -15.59 -23.96 -9.45
C GLN A 119 -15.25 -25.44 -9.26
N ALA A 120 -14.08 -25.89 -9.74
CA ALA A 120 -13.66 -27.28 -9.61
C ALA A 120 -13.19 -27.63 -8.18
N ARG A 121 -13.02 -26.64 -7.30
CA ARG A 121 -12.54 -26.88 -5.94
C ARG A 121 -13.66 -27.39 -5.03
N PRO A 122 -13.44 -28.48 -4.28
CA PRO A 122 -14.46 -29.03 -3.37
C PRO A 122 -14.65 -28.18 -2.10
N ASP A 123 -13.72 -27.30 -1.78
CA ASP A 123 -13.77 -26.41 -0.62
C ASP A 123 -14.40 -25.04 -0.92
N VAL A 124 -14.82 -24.79 -2.16
CA VAL A 124 -15.57 -23.59 -2.55
C VAL A 124 -17.05 -23.93 -2.65
N GLN A 125 -17.87 -23.22 -1.88
CA GLN A 125 -19.33 -23.43 -1.83
C GLN A 125 -20.06 -22.63 -2.91
N THR A 126 -19.73 -21.34 -3.05
CA THR A 126 -20.37 -20.47 -4.04
C THR A 126 -19.36 -19.49 -4.62
N ILE A 127 -19.54 -19.15 -5.89
CA ILE A 127 -18.74 -18.15 -6.60
C ILE A 127 -19.70 -17.15 -7.24
N VAL A 128 -19.44 -15.86 -7.02
CA VAL A 128 -20.15 -14.76 -7.67
C VAL A 128 -19.12 -13.92 -8.41
N PHE A 129 -19.32 -13.74 -9.71
CA PHE A 129 -18.54 -12.78 -10.48
C PHE A 129 -19.13 -11.39 -10.30
N GLU A 130 -18.28 -10.42 -9.96
CA GLU A 130 -18.62 -9.01 -9.90
C GLU A 130 -17.94 -8.27 -11.04
N ASP A 131 -18.78 -7.74 -11.95
CA ASP A 131 -18.32 -6.87 -13.02
C ASP A 131 -17.89 -5.49 -12.49
N GLN A 132 -17.15 -4.77 -13.32
CA GLN A 132 -16.60 -3.46 -12.98
C GLN A 132 -17.67 -2.44 -12.54
N ARG A 133 -18.86 -2.47 -13.17
CA ARG A 133 -19.98 -1.58 -12.83
C ARG A 133 -20.56 -1.91 -11.46
N THR A 134 -20.76 -3.18 -11.16
CA THR A 134 -21.25 -3.66 -9.87
C THR A 134 -20.27 -3.28 -8.76
N ALA A 135 -18.97 -3.46 -9.01
CA ALA A 135 -17.92 -3.04 -8.09
C ALA A 135 -17.97 -1.51 -7.84
N PHE A 136 -18.12 -0.70 -8.89
CA PHE A 136 -18.23 0.75 -8.76
C PHE A 136 -19.47 1.19 -7.96
N GLU A 137 -20.62 0.60 -8.23
CA GLU A 137 -21.87 0.90 -7.51
C GLU A 137 -21.75 0.55 -6.02
N LYS A 138 -21.13 -0.59 -5.69
CA LYS A 138 -20.83 -0.96 -4.30
C LYS A 138 -19.85 0.01 -3.67
N PHE A 139 -18.74 0.34 -4.34
CA PHE A 139 -17.78 1.33 -3.86
C PHE A 139 -18.46 2.66 -3.52
N ARG A 140 -19.29 3.19 -4.43
CA ARG A 140 -20.06 4.43 -4.22
C ARG A 140 -21.04 4.38 -3.05
N ARG A 141 -21.51 3.18 -2.67
CA ARG A 141 -22.44 2.97 -1.57
C ARG A 141 -21.73 2.89 -0.21
N PHE A 142 -20.58 2.22 -0.17
CA PHE A 142 -19.91 1.86 1.09
C PHE A 142 -18.70 2.73 1.42
N GLU A 143 -18.08 3.36 0.44
CA GLU A 143 -16.97 4.30 0.69
C GLU A 143 -17.50 5.56 1.38
N THR A 144 -16.84 5.95 2.47
CA THR A 144 -17.22 7.11 3.28
C THR A 144 -16.27 8.29 3.07
N ASN A 145 -15.11 8.06 2.45
CA ASN A 145 -14.13 9.09 2.16
C ASN A 145 -14.56 9.93 0.94
N PRO A 146 -14.86 11.22 1.12
CA PRO A 146 -15.37 12.08 0.04
C PRO A 146 -14.33 12.33 -1.06
N LEU A 147 -13.03 12.26 -0.75
CA LEU A 147 -11.99 12.41 -1.76
C LEU A 147 -11.98 11.20 -2.69
N LEU A 148 -12.01 9.99 -2.13
CA LEU A 148 -12.01 8.74 -2.91
C LEU A 148 -13.26 8.61 -3.77
N LEU A 149 -14.43 8.95 -3.22
CA LEU A 149 -15.67 9.02 -3.99
C LEU A 149 -15.59 9.97 -5.19
N LYS A 150 -14.77 11.02 -5.11
CA LYS A 150 -14.63 12.05 -6.16
C LYS A 150 -13.60 11.67 -7.21
N VAL A 151 -12.48 11.06 -6.83
CA VAL A 151 -11.35 10.80 -7.74
C VAL A 151 -11.43 9.45 -8.44
N THR A 152 -12.15 8.49 -7.85
CA THR A 152 -12.23 7.12 -8.39
C THR A 152 -13.26 7.03 -9.51
N THR A 153 -12.87 6.46 -10.64
CA THR A 153 -13.73 6.25 -11.80
C THR A 153 -14.19 4.79 -11.91
N LEU A 154 -15.02 4.52 -12.93
CA LEU A 154 -15.42 3.16 -13.27
C LEU A 154 -14.20 2.32 -13.70
N GLU A 155 -13.27 2.90 -14.46
CA GLU A 155 -12.10 2.18 -14.97
C GLU A 155 -11.15 1.73 -13.86
N ASP A 156 -11.12 2.44 -12.74
CA ASP A 156 -10.31 2.09 -11.56
C ASP A 156 -10.84 0.86 -10.79
N MET A 157 -12.04 0.37 -11.12
CA MET A 157 -12.65 -0.76 -10.43
C MET A 157 -12.19 -2.08 -11.04
N PRO A 158 -11.52 -2.96 -10.27
CA PRO A 158 -11.24 -4.31 -10.74
C PRO A 158 -12.50 -5.16 -10.75
N GLU A 159 -12.63 -5.99 -11.78
CA GLU A 159 -13.51 -7.16 -11.73
C GLU A 159 -13.02 -8.13 -10.65
N SER A 160 -13.93 -8.92 -10.07
CA SER A 160 -13.56 -9.88 -9.03
C SER A 160 -14.44 -11.11 -8.99
N PHE A 161 -13.89 -12.21 -8.46
CA PHE A 161 -14.67 -13.34 -8.00
C PHE A 161 -14.81 -13.27 -6.47
N ARG A 162 -16.05 -13.35 -5.99
CA ARG A 162 -16.41 -13.40 -4.57
C ARG A 162 -16.78 -14.83 -4.21
N LEU A 163 -16.06 -15.41 -3.25
CA LEU A 163 -16.19 -16.82 -2.89
C LEU A 163 -16.73 -16.96 -1.48
N LYS A 164 -17.61 -17.95 -1.31
CA LYS A 164 -17.87 -18.58 -0.01
C LYS A 164 -17.17 -19.91 0.05
N VAL A 165 -16.50 -20.18 1.15
CA VAL A 165 -15.71 -21.37 1.43
C VAL A 165 -16.57 -22.31 2.28
N ALA A 166 -16.34 -23.62 2.15
CA ALA A 166 -17.07 -24.60 2.95
C ALA A 166 -16.78 -24.39 4.47
N PRO A 167 -17.74 -24.60 5.38
CA PRO A 167 -17.59 -24.26 6.81
C PRO A 167 -16.39 -24.87 7.56
N ALA A 168 -15.78 -25.94 7.05
CA ALA A 168 -14.62 -26.61 7.64
C ALA A 168 -13.33 -26.45 6.82
N ALA A 169 -13.38 -25.66 5.74
CA ALA A 169 -12.23 -25.42 4.88
C ALA A 169 -11.49 -24.14 5.30
N ASP A 170 -10.21 -24.07 4.92
CA ASP A 170 -9.35 -22.93 5.18
C ASP A 170 -9.43 -21.91 4.01
N PRO A 171 -9.96 -20.70 4.24
CA PRO A 171 -9.99 -19.65 3.22
C PRO A 171 -8.60 -19.26 2.69
N LEU A 172 -7.55 -19.40 3.51
CA LEU A 172 -6.17 -19.08 3.10
C LEU A 172 -5.63 -20.07 2.08
N ALA A 173 -6.03 -21.35 2.16
CA ALA A 173 -5.67 -22.35 1.16
C ALA A 173 -6.34 -22.08 -0.19
N VAL A 174 -7.60 -21.64 -0.18
CA VAL A 174 -8.32 -21.19 -1.38
C VAL A 174 -7.66 -19.93 -1.96
N ALA A 175 -7.34 -18.97 -1.10
CA ALA A 175 -6.72 -17.71 -1.51
C ALA A 175 -5.32 -17.93 -2.13
N GLY A 176 -4.49 -18.78 -1.52
CA GLY A 176 -3.18 -19.12 -2.05
C GLY A 176 -3.26 -19.76 -3.42
N ALA A 177 -4.15 -20.75 -3.61
CA ALA A 177 -4.34 -21.36 -4.92
C ALA A 177 -4.87 -20.36 -5.97
N ALA A 178 -5.74 -19.44 -5.59
CA ALA A 178 -6.26 -18.43 -6.49
C ALA A 178 -5.19 -17.41 -6.91
N SER A 179 -4.29 -17.04 -6.00
CA SER A 179 -3.20 -16.07 -6.27
C SER A 179 -2.20 -16.53 -7.32
N GLU A 180 -2.10 -17.84 -7.57
CA GLU A 180 -1.20 -18.41 -8.57
C GLU A 180 -1.77 -18.35 -9.99
N LEU A 181 -3.04 -17.99 -10.15
CA LEU A 181 -3.72 -18.01 -11.44
C LEU A 181 -3.35 -16.79 -12.31
N PRO A 182 -3.03 -16.98 -13.60
CA PRO A 182 -2.85 -15.88 -14.53
C PRO A 182 -4.08 -14.97 -14.61
N GLY A 183 -3.87 -13.65 -14.63
CA GLY A 183 -4.93 -12.65 -14.65
C GLY A 183 -5.46 -12.25 -13.26
N VAL A 184 -4.97 -12.86 -12.17
CA VAL A 184 -5.26 -12.43 -10.80
C VAL A 184 -4.26 -11.36 -10.36
N SER A 185 -4.77 -10.29 -9.76
CA SER A 185 -3.97 -9.18 -9.23
C SER A 185 -3.69 -9.35 -7.73
N VAL A 186 -4.75 -9.43 -6.93
CA VAL A 186 -4.63 -9.58 -5.48
C VAL A 186 -5.76 -10.44 -4.96
N VAL A 187 -5.48 -11.21 -3.91
CA VAL A 187 -6.47 -12.03 -3.22
C VAL A 187 -6.58 -11.58 -1.78
N VAL A 188 -7.81 -11.28 -1.35
CA VAL A 188 -8.13 -10.88 0.03
C VAL A 188 -8.98 -11.96 0.65
N ALA A 189 -8.58 -12.48 1.81
CA ALA A 189 -9.33 -13.48 2.57
C ALA A 189 -9.59 -13.00 4.00
N GLU A 190 -10.69 -13.45 4.62
CA GLU A 190 -11.09 -13.02 5.98
C GLU A 190 -9.96 -13.23 7.02
N GLY A 191 -9.25 -14.37 6.94
CA GLY A 191 -8.11 -14.66 7.81
C GLY A 191 -6.95 -13.66 7.69
N CYS A 192 -6.81 -13.00 6.54
CA CYS A 192 -5.78 -11.98 6.30
C CYS A 192 -6.13 -10.59 6.82
N LEU A 193 -7.42 -10.29 6.95
CA LEU A 193 -7.86 -9.02 7.50
C LEU A 193 -7.68 -9.00 9.04
N ILE A 194 -7.87 -10.15 9.70
CA ILE A 194 -7.77 -10.29 11.17
C ILE A 194 -6.31 -10.32 11.65
N ASP A 195 -5.39 -10.94 10.90
CA ASP A 195 -3.98 -11.06 11.29
C ASP A 195 -3.25 -9.70 11.24
N ASN A 196 -3.61 -8.83 10.30
CA ASN A 196 -3.12 -7.44 10.21
C ASN A 196 -3.47 -6.59 11.45
N LEU A 197 -4.61 -6.86 12.10
CA LEU A 197 -5.05 -6.14 13.29
C LEU A 197 -4.41 -6.68 14.58
N SER A 198 -4.00 -7.95 14.59
CA SER A 198 -3.62 -8.65 15.82
C SER A 198 -2.12 -8.84 16.01
N ARG A 199 -1.29 -8.78 14.94
CA ARG A 199 0.16 -8.99 15.05
C ARG A 199 0.94 -8.03 14.15
N GLN A 200 1.28 -6.84 14.66
CA GLN A 200 2.17 -5.84 13.99
C GLN A 200 3.64 -6.31 13.85
N GLY A 201 3.90 -7.50 13.30
CA GLY A 201 5.27 -7.97 13.06
C GLY A 201 5.46 -9.40 12.58
N GLU A 202 4.42 -10.24 12.58
CA GLU A 202 4.51 -11.65 12.15
C GLU A 202 3.58 -12.02 10.99
N SER A 203 2.58 -11.17 10.71
CA SER A 203 1.48 -11.40 9.75
C SER A 203 1.88 -11.34 8.26
N SER A 204 3.12 -10.97 7.95
CA SER A 204 3.52 -10.75 6.57
C SER A 204 3.76 -12.02 5.75
N ARG A 205 3.79 -13.23 6.34
CA ARG A 205 4.05 -14.47 5.58
C ARG A 205 2.81 -15.28 5.19
N GLN A 206 1.74 -15.22 5.98
CA GLN A 206 0.56 -16.05 5.74
C GLN A 206 -0.40 -15.41 4.70
N CYS A 207 -0.29 -14.10 4.53
CA CYS A 207 -1.17 -13.27 3.70
C CYS A 207 -0.45 -12.46 2.64
N SER A 208 0.89 -12.51 2.62
CA SER A 208 1.60 -12.31 1.37
C SER A 208 1.52 -13.63 0.64
N PHE A 209 0.72 -13.70 -0.41
CA PHE A 209 0.81 -14.78 -1.37
C PHE A 209 1.85 -14.33 -2.40
N PRO A 210 3.15 -14.68 -2.26
CA PRO A 210 4.14 -14.28 -3.24
C PRO A 210 3.79 -14.93 -4.58
N GLY A 211 3.35 -14.10 -5.53
CA GLY A 211 3.18 -14.51 -6.92
C GLY A 211 4.48 -15.11 -7.45
N ARG A 212 4.36 -16.29 -8.07
CA ARG A 212 5.39 -16.99 -8.88
C ARG A 212 6.84 -16.74 -8.45
N GLY A 213 7.29 -17.52 -7.46
CA GLY A 213 8.71 -17.85 -7.34
C GLY A 213 9.20 -18.50 -8.63
N ARG A 214 10.27 -17.97 -9.19
CA ARG A 214 11.10 -18.69 -10.18
C ARG A 214 11.79 -19.88 -9.54
#